data_AF-X1UVI6-F1
#
_entry.id   AF-X1UVI6-F1
#
_cell.length_a   1.000
_cell.length_b   1.000
_cell.length_c   1.000
_cell.angle_alpha   90.00
_cell.angle_beta   90.00
_cell.angle_gamma   90.00
#
_symmetry.space_group_name_H-M   'P 1'
#
loop_
_entity.id
_entity.type
_entity.pdbx_description
1 polymer ?
#
loop_
_entity_poly.entity_id
_entity_poly.type
_entity_poly.pdbx_seq_one_letter_code
_entity_poly.pdbx_strand_id
1 'polypeptide(L)' 'MPWLLNEGFKVWLESSPQVRAKRLVTRDSISIEEALKALNEKDELTRQIYKGLYGFDLGYDLSPFNIVLATDELEPD' A
#
# COMPACT_ATOMS: atom_id res chain seq x y z
N MET A 1 -7.35 -11.69 -1.72
CA MET A 1 -6.32 -11.06 -2.57
C MET A 1 -6.94 -10.74 -3.92
N PRO A 2 -6.96 -9.45 -4.34
CA PRO A 2 -7.56 -9.01 -5.60
C PRO A 2 -7.07 -9.78 -6.83
N TRP A 3 -5.81 -10.22 -6.84
CA TRP A 3 -5.21 -11.02 -7.91
C TRP A 3 -5.49 -12.53 -7.83
N LEU A 4 -5.99 -13.05 -6.70
CA LEU A 4 -6.26 -14.49 -6.51
C LEU A 4 -7.76 -14.83 -6.57
N LEU A 5 -8.62 -13.82 -6.53
CA LEU A 5 -10.08 -13.98 -6.57
C LEU A 5 -10.57 -13.51 -7.93
N ASN A 6 -11.35 -14.33 -8.64
CA ASN A 6 -11.92 -13.94 -9.93
C ASN A 6 -13.20 -13.10 -9.78
N GLU A 7 -13.85 -13.19 -8.62
CA GLU A 7 -15.15 -12.57 -8.36
C GLU A 7 -15.06 -11.50 -7.27
N GLY A 8 -16.09 -10.65 -7.20
CA GLY A 8 -16.23 -9.58 -6.21
C GLY A 8 -15.79 -8.20 -6.73
N PHE A 9 -16.29 -7.16 -6.06
CA PHE A 9 -15.92 -5.78 -6.34
C PHE A 9 -14.64 -5.43 -5.58
N LYS A 10 -13.58 -5.08 -6.32
CA LYS A 10 -12.23 -4.90 -5.78
C LYS A 10 -11.87 -3.42 -5.75
N VAL A 11 -11.50 -2.95 -4.56
CA VAL A 11 -11.12 -1.55 -4.29
C VAL A 11 -9.64 -1.52 -3.90
N TRP A 12 -8.87 -0.64 -4.53
CA TRP A 12 -7.52 -0.29 -4.09
C TRP A 12 -7.56 1.05 -3.37
N LEU A 13 -7.01 1.09 -2.16
CA LEU A 13 -6.86 2.33 -1.40
C LEU A 13 -5.40 2.76 -1.48
N GLU A 14 -5.17 3.83 -2.23
CA GLU A 14 -3.85 4.44 -2.35
C GLU A 14 -3.72 5.58 -1.34
N SER A 15 -2.56 5.67 -0.70
CA SER A 15 -2.19 6.85 0.07
C SER A 15 -0.72 7.17 -0.13
N SER A 16 -0.41 8.47 -0.21
CA SER A 16 0.95 8.95 -0.37
C SER A 16 1.86 8.47 0.77
N PRO A 17 3.13 8.18 0.46
CA PRO A 17 4.12 7.78 1.45
C PRO A 17 4.22 8.73 2.64
N GLN A 18 3.99 10.03 2.42
CA GLN A 18 4.06 11.07 3.44
C GLN A 18 2.92 10.95 4.46
N VAL A 19 1.68 10.70 4.00
CA VAL A 19 0.54 10.48 4.89
C VAL A 19 0.72 9.19 5.68
N ARG A 20 1.18 8.13 5.02
CA ARG A 20 1.52 6.85 5.67
C ARG A 20 2.64 7.00 6.70
N ALA A 21 3.67 7.78 6.38
CA ALA A 21 4.80 8.03 7.28
C ALA A 21 4.37 8.85 8.49
N LYS A 22 3.53 9.88 8.31
CA LYS A 22 2.94 10.63 9.43
C LYS A 22 2.19 9.72 10.40
N ARG A 23 1.37 8.79 9.89
CA ARG A 23 0.65 7.81 10.73
C ARG A 23 1.62 6.91 11.51
N LEU A 24 2.74 6.51 10.92
CA LEU A 24 3.79 5.73 11.60
C LEU A 24 4.52 6.53 12.67
N VAL A 25 4.87 7.79 12.39
CA VAL A 25 5.49 8.69 13.38
C VAL A 25 4.59 8.85 14.60
N THR A 26 3.29 9.08 14.40
CA THR A 26 2.33 9.20 15.52
C THR A 26 2.22 7.92 16.34
N ARG A 27 2.31 6.74 15.70
CA ARG A 27 2.14 5.45 16.37
C ARG A 27 3.41 4.98 17.08
N ASP A 28 4.56 5.12 16.43
CA ASP A 28 5.81 4.46 16.81
C ASP A 28 6.85 5.45 17.38
N SER A 29 6.54 6.76 17.42
CA SER A 29 7.41 7.83 17.94
C SER A 29 8.81 7.88 17.29
N ILE A 30 8.90 7.47 16.02
CA ILE A 30 10.11 7.50 15.20
C ILE A 30 10.21 8.79 14.38
N SER A 31 11.38 9.12 13.82
CA SER A 31 11.49 10.26 12.92
C SER A 31 10.76 10.02 11.59
N ILE A 32 10.37 11.10 10.91
CA ILE A 32 9.69 11.00 9.59
C ILE A 32 10.58 10.33 8.53
N GLU A 33 11.89 10.53 8.61
CA GLU A 33 12.86 9.95 7.69
C GLU A 33 12.98 8.43 7.90
N GLU A 34 13.07 7.99 9.16
CA GLU A 34 13.03 6.57 9.52
C GLU A 34 11.71 5.92 9.11
N ALA A 35 10.59 6.61 9.32
CA ALA A 35 9.27 6.13 8.90
C ALA A 35 9.18 5.95 7.38
N LEU A 36 9.67 6.91 6.58
CA LEU A 36 9.71 6.82 5.13
C LEU A 36 10.62 5.68 4.64
N LYS A 37 11.80 5.54 5.26
CA LYS A 37 12.73 4.46 4.93
C LYS A 37 12.12 3.09 5.23
N ALA A 38 11.56 2.92 6.43
CA ALA A 38 10.90 1.68 6.83
C ALA A 38 9.71 1.33 5.93
N LEU A 39 8.92 2.33 5.51
CA LEU A 39 7.84 2.14 4.54
C LEU A 39 8.33 1.65 3.20
N ASN A 40 9.34 2.32 2.62
CA ASN A 40 9.88 1.95 1.32
C ASN A 40 10.48 0.55 1.33
N GLU A 41 11.28 0.22 2.35
CA GLU A 41 11.87 -1.11 2.49
C GLU A 41 10.80 -2.20 2.64
N LYS A 42 9.78 -1.94 3.47
CA LYS A 42 8.67 -2.87 3.67
C LYS A 42 7.86 -3.07 2.39
N ASP A 43 7.52 -1.99 1.69
CA ASP A 43 6.69 -2.04 0.49
C ASP A 43 7.43 -2.75 -0.65
N GLU A 44 8.71 -2.45 -0.86
CA GLU A 44 9.54 -3.11 -1.88
C GLU A 44 9.76 -4.60 -1.56
N LEU A 45 10.02 -4.96 -0.30
CA LEU A 45 10.13 -6.37 0.10
C LEU A 45 8.81 -7.11 -0.14
N THR A 46 7.68 -6.49 0.24
CA THR A 46 6.35 -7.09 0.04
C THR A 46 6.09 -7.30 -1.45
N ARG A 47 6.39 -6.30 -2.28
CA ARG A 47 6.28 -6.40 -3.73
C ARG A 47 7.11 -7.55 -4.30
N GLN A 48 8.37 -7.66 -3.90
CA GLN A 48 9.27 -8.73 -4.38
C GLN A 48 8.75 -10.12 -4.01
N ILE A 49 8.31 -10.30 -2.75
CA ILE A 49 7.72 -11.56 -2.28
C ILE A 49 6.50 -11.92 -3.13
N TYR A 50 5.59 -10.99 -3.34
CA TYR A 50 4.33 -11.25 -4.05
C TYR A 50 4.55 -11.49 -5.54
N LYS A 51 5.47 -10.75 -6.16
CA LYS A 51 5.87 -10.96 -7.55
C LYS A 51 6.49 -12.34 -7.75
N GLY A 52 7.34 -12.79 -6.83
CA GLY A 52 7.92 -14.13 -6.87
C GLY A 52 6.90 -15.25 -6.64
N LEU A 53 5.95 -15.06 -5.71
CA LEU A 53 4.96 -16.09 -5.35
C LEU A 53 3.81 -16.20 -6.36
N TYR A 54 3.36 -15.09 -6.94
CA TYR A 54 2.11 -15.03 -7.70
C TYR A 54 2.24 -14.42 -9.10
N GLY A 55 3.41 -13.87 -9.45
CA GLY A 55 3.68 -13.37 -10.82
C GLY A 55 3.11 -11.99 -11.15
N PHE A 56 2.38 -11.34 -10.23
CA PHE A 56 1.87 -9.97 -10.43
C PHE A 56 2.68 -8.93 -9.66
N ASP A 57 2.63 -7.67 -10.12
CA ASP A 57 3.40 -6.58 -9.52
C ASP A 57 2.55 -5.77 -8.53
N LEU A 58 2.65 -6.08 -7.24
CA LEU A 58 1.83 -5.48 -6.18
C LEU A 58 2.04 -3.94 -6.12
N GLY A 59 0.95 -3.19 -6.28
CA GLY A 59 0.97 -1.72 -6.25
C GLY A 59 1.35 -1.04 -7.57
N TYR A 60 1.78 -1.82 -8.58
CA TYR A 60 2.04 -1.32 -9.93
C TYR A 60 1.02 -1.86 -10.94
N ASP A 61 0.59 -3.11 -10.75
CA ASP A 61 -0.47 -3.72 -11.52
C ASP A 61 -1.82 -3.51 -10.83
N LEU A 62 -2.48 -2.40 -11.14
CA LEU A 62 -3.82 -2.11 -10.63
C LEU A 62 -4.94 -2.69 -11.52
N SER A 63 -4.59 -3.47 -12.55
CA SER A 63 -5.57 -4.06 -13.47
C SER A 63 -6.65 -4.95 -12.83
N PRO A 64 -6.44 -5.66 -11.70
CA PRO A 64 -7.51 -6.48 -11.14
C PRO A 64 -8.54 -5.65 -10.35
N PHE A 65 -8.33 -4.36 -10.11
CA PHE A 65 -9.22 -3.53 -9.31
C PHE A 65 -10.29 -2.85 -10.16
N ASN A 66 -11.49 -2.73 -9.61
CA ASN A 66 -12.58 -1.99 -10.24
C ASN A 66 -12.46 -0.49 -9.99
N ILE A 67 -11.88 -0.10 -8.86
CA ILE A 67 -11.67 1.31 -8.50
C ILE A 67 -10.40 1.49 -7.68
N VAL A 68 -9.72 2.61 -7.90
CA VAL A 68 -8.54 3.07 -7.17
C VAL A 68 -8.95 4.38 -6.49
N LEU A 69 -8.89 4.41 -5.16
CA LEU A 69 -9.28 5.57 -4.35
C LEU A 69 -8.05 6.15 -3.67
N ALA A 70 -7.80 7.44 -3.89
CA ALA A 70 -6.82 8.20 -3.14
C ALA A 70 -7.40 8.57 -1.76
N THR A 71 -6.68 8.23 -0.70
CA THR A 71 -7.13 8.38 0.69
C THR A 71 -6.32 9.42 1.47
N ASP A 72 -5.59 10.27 0.76
CA ASP A 72 -4.68 11.26 1.34
C ASP A 72 -5.37 12.31 2.19
N GLU A 73 -6.61 12.66 1.83
CA GLU A 73 -7.43 13.65 2.51
C GLU A 73 -8.63 13.02 3.24
N LEU A 74 -8.69 11.68 3.32
CA LEU A 74 -9.78 10.98 3.99
C LEU A 74 -9.38 10.65 5.43
N GLU A 75 -10.10 11.24 6.38
CA GLU A 75 -10.05 10.86 7.78
C GLU A 75 -11.08 9.74 8.04
N PRO A 76 -10.74 8.73 8.86
CA PRO A 76 -11.72 7.78 9.34
C PRO A 76 -12.58 8.47 10.41
N ASP A 77 -13.85 8.74 10.10
CA ASP A 77 -14.88 9.13 11.06
C ASP A 77 -15.15 8.04 12.11
#